data_AF-A0A9W8AC19-F1
#
_entry.id   AF-A0A9W8AC19-F1
#
_cell.length_a   1.000
_cell.length_b   1.000
_cell.length_c   1.000
_cell.angle_alpha   90.00
_cell.angle_beta   90.00
_cell.angle_gamma   90.00
#
_symmetry.space_group_name_H-M   'P 1'
#
loop_
_entity.id
_entity.type
_entity.pdbx_description
1 polymer ?
#
loop_
_entity_poly.entity_id
_entity_poly.type
_entity_poly.pdbx_seq_one_letter_code
_entity_poly.pdbx_strand_id
1 'polypeptide(L)'
;MALGPFLTRLDDQILAHVCQHLTAAEVLTLGSVSRALYRRCQADEIWRTKTLDDFGDPHYVLATLRRAGLTLDKSSAEDLPDLSRLALASPPGAGDWLATYQRKRLGQVQEATAAEARFNAARTRLAAFPSDPDPAELQRVAADLVQVLDTHPDKAPTLHLLAFICYILNAPDEALILIDLGRAADPDYTPLAELAAEATATRQALQGKSGETPLVAGGELSVPFRAALTDLFGRYDQDGDSVLSFVELDRLIAAVNGAPAPPAMLRALCRTYSATPAVGLTLDGLFAFYFEQSLQDPVETRADLAKHGFDPHTLRRTD
;
A
#
# COMPACT_ATOMS: atom_id res chain seq x y z
N MET A 1 5.69 11.95 -52.15
CA MET A 1 6.96 12.50 -51.59
C MET A 1 7.50 11.49 -50.59
N ALA A 2 8.76 11.06 -50.72
CA ALA A 2 9.36 10.11 -49.79
C ALA A 2 9.83 10.86 -48.52
N LEU A 3 9.12 10.66 -47.40
CA LEU A 3 9.49 11.23 -46.09
C LEU A 3 10.71 10.53 -45.45
N GLY A 4 11.10 9.37 -45.95
CA GLY A 4 12.17 8.53 -45.40
C GLY A 4 13.47 9.26 -45.07
N PRO A 5 14.06 10.07 -45.97
CA PRO A 5 15.30 10.79 -45.69
C PRO A 5 15.19 11.80 -44.55
N PHE A 6 14.03 12.42 -44.35
CA PHE A 6 13.79 13.37 -43.26
C PHE A 6 13.64 12.64 -41.92
N LEU A 7 12.90 11.53 -41.91
CA LEU A 7 12.67 10.73 -40.72
C LEU A 7 13.97 10.13 -40.16
N THR A 8 14.94 9.77 -41.02
CA THR A 8 16.24 9.27 -40.57
C THR A 8 17.10 10.31 -39.82
N ARG A 9 16.75 11.60 -39.93
CA ARG A 9 17.46 12.70 -39.25
C ARG A 9 16.81 13.12 -37.92
N LEU A 10 15.67 12.52 -37.57
CA LEU A 10 15.05 12.78 -36.27
C LEU A 10 15.97 12.32 -35.15
N ASP A 11 16.05 13.11 -34.09
CA ASP A 11 16.72 12.76 -32.85
C ASP A 11 16.10 11.48 -32.21
N ASP A 12 16.89 10.73 -31.44
CA ASP A 12 16.45 9.49 -30.77
C ASP A 12 15.28 9.74 -29.81
N GLN A 13 15.27 10.87 -29.11
CA GLN A 13 14.18 11.22 -28.20
C GLN A 13 12.89 11.52 -28.98
N ILE A 14 13.00 12.24 -30.10
CA ILE A 14 11.84 12.55 -30.95
C ILE A 14 11.27 11.28 -31.55
N LEU A 15 12.13 10.37 -32.06
CA LEU A 15 11.67 9.11 -32.61
C LEU A 15 11.02 8.21 -31.55
N ALA A 16 11.60 8.12 -30.35
CA ALA A 16 11.00 7.39 -29.24
C ALA A 16 9.61 7.94 -28.91
N HIS A 17 9.48 9.26 -28.83
CA HIS A 17 8.18 9.90 -28.57
C HIS A 17 7.16 9.64 -29.69
N VAL A 18 7.58 9.68 -30.96
CA VAL A 18 6.71 9.30 -32.08
C VAL A 18 6.28 7.84 -31.95
N CYS A 19 7.19 6.93 -31.64
CA CYS A 19 6.89 5.50 -31.48
C CYS A 19 5.93 5.19 -30.32
N GLN A 20 5.91 6.01 -29.27
CA GLN A 20 4.94 5.87 -28.17
C GLN A 20 3.50 6.03 -28.66
N HIS A 21 3.26 7.02 -29.55
CA HIS A 21 1.93 7.31 -30.10
C HIS A 21 1.48 6.38 -31.24
N LEU A 22 2.38 5.53 -31.74
CA LEU A 22 2.09 4.58 -32.81
C LEU A 22 1.70 3.22 -32.22
N THR A 23 0.79 2.51 -32.88
CA THR A 23 0.57 1.08 -32.61
C THR A 23 1.83 0.27 -32.96
N ALA A 24 1.97 -0.94 -32.41
CA ALA A 24 3.10 -1.80 -32.74
C ALA A 24 3.23 -2.09 -34.26
N ALA A 25 2.11 -2.27 -34.95
CA ALA A 25 2.09 -2.47 -36.39
C ALA A 25 2.59 -1.21 -37.15
N GLU A 26 2.23 -0.02 -36.69
CA GLU A 26 2.70 1.24 -37.26
C GLU A 26 4.19 1.50 -36.97
N VAL A 27 4.70 1.14 -35.78
CA VAL A 27 6.14 1.22 -35.46
C VAL A 27 6.95 0.32 -36.40
N LEU A 28 6.48 -0.91 -36.65
CA LEU A 28 7.12 -1.84 -37.60
C LEU A 28 7.03 -1.33 -39.04
N THR A 29 5.88 -0.76 -39.43
CA THR A 29 5.69 -0.14 -40.74
C THR A 29 6.62 1.06 -40.93
N LEU A 30 6.77 1.91 -39.91
CA LEU A 30 7.72 3.03 -39.89
C LEU A 30 9.16 2.52 -40.05
N GLY A 31 9.52 1.47 -39.33
CA GLY A 31 10.82 0.81 -39.46
C GLY A 31 11.10 0.29 -40.87
N SER A 32 10.07 -0.19 -41.58
CA SER A 32 10.22 -0.72 -42.95
C SER A 32 10.61 0.34 -44.00
N VAL A 33 10.42 1.63 -43.70
CA VAL A 33 10.71 2.74 -44.62
C VAL A 33 12.22 2.93 -44.83
N SER A 34 13.06 2.56 -43.85
CA SER A 34 14.52 2.71 -43.95
C SER A 34 15.24 1.77 -42.98
N ARG A 35 16.38 1.21 -43.39
CA ARG A 35 17.23 0.35 -42.53
C ARG A 35 17.67 1.04 -41.23
N ALA A 36 17.90 2.35 -41.28
CA ALA A 36 18.28 3.13 -40.10
C ALA A 36 17.11 3.24 -39.10
N LEU A 37 15.90 3.51 -39.60
CA LEU A 37 14.70 3.54 -38.77
C LEU A 37 14.35 2.16 -38.24
N TYR A 38 14.49 1.11 -39.05
CA TYR A 38 14.28 -0.27 -38.60
C TYR A 38 15.12 -0.59 -37.36
N ARG A 39 16.43 -0.31 -37.39
CA ARG A 39 17.30 -0.55 -36.23
C ARG A 39 16.88 0.24 -35.00
N ARG A 40 16.45 1.48 -35.18
CA ARG A 40 16.01 2.36 -34.08
C ARG A 40 14.65 1.93 -33.53
N CYS A 41 13.68 1.61 -34.37
CA CYS A 41 12.38 1.04 -33.98
C CYS A 41 12.51 -0.35 -33.34
N GLN A 42 13.61 -1.07 -33.56
CA GLN A 42 13.95 -2.34 -32.91
C GLN A 42 14.75 -2.13 -31.62
N ALA A 43 15.02 -0.89 -31.21
CA ALA A 43 15.68 -0.61 -29.96
C ALA A 43 14.81 -1.10 -28.80
N ASP A 44 15.44 -1.87 -27.91
CA ASP A 44 14.81 -2.52 -26.78
C ASP A 44 14.07 -1.52 -25.87
N GLU A 45 14.66 -0.33 -25.68
CA GLU A 45 14.08 0.74 -24.87
C GLU A 45 12.74 1.24 -25.42
N ILE A 46 12.53 1.30 -26.74
CA ILE A 46 11.24 1.72 -27.32
C ILE A 46 10.15 0.72 -26.94
N TRP A 47 10.43 -0.57 -27.08
CA TRP A 47 9.47 -1.62 -26.75
C TRP A 47 9.27 -1.76 -25.25
N ARG A 48 10.30 -1.50 -24.44
CA ARG A 48 10.19 -1.41 -22.99
C ARG A 48 9.22 -0.31 -22.59
N THR A 49 9.48 0.93 -23.01
CA THR A 49 8.60 2.06 -22.69
C THR A 49 7.19 1.80 -23.19
N LYS A 50 7.03 1.32 -24.42
CA LYS A 50 5.71 0.98 -24.96
C LYS A 50 5.01 -0.14 -24.18
N THR A 51 5.74 -1.12 -23.68
CA THR A 51 5.17 -2.19 -22.84
C THR A 51 4.69 -1.62 -21.52
N LEU A 52 5.46 -0.73 -20.90
CA LEU A 52 5.07 -0.09 -19.64
C LEU A 52 3.90 0.88 -19.81
N ASP A 53 3.86 1.62 -20.92
CA ASP A 53 2.76 2.55 -21.24
C ASP A 53 1.46 1.78 -21.53
N ASP A 54 1.53 0.72 -22.35
CA ASP A 54 0.34 -0.03 -22.79
C ASP A 54 -0.14 -1.08 -21.76
N PHE A 55 0.75 -1.61 -20.91
CA PHE A 55 0.48 -2.72 -19.97
C PHE A 55 0.81 -2.41 -18.50
N GLY A 56 1.19 -1.18 -18.16
CA GLY A 56 1.58 -0.76 -16.81
C GLY A 56 2.88 -1.39 -16.31
N ASP A 57 3.25 -1.02 -15.07
CA ASP A 57 4.37 -1.62 -14.34
C ASP A 57 3.86 -2.52 -13.19
N PRO A 58 3.61 -3.82 -13.45
CA PRO A 58 3.17 -4.74 -12.41
C PRO A 58 4.24 -4.94 -11.31
N HIS A 59 5.52 -4.69 -11.59
CA HIS A 59 6.56 -4.78 -10.56
C HIS A 59 6.43 -3.64 -9.56
N TYR A 60 6.12 -2.43 -10.04
CA TYR A 60 5.87 -1.29 -9.16
C TYR A 60 4.67 -1.52 -8.25
N VAL A 61 3.58 -2.07 -8.79
CA VAL A 61 2.38 -2.45 -8.00
C VAL A 61 2.75 -3.53 -6.98
N LEU A 62 3.41 -4.62 -7.39
CA LEU A 62 3.81 -5.69 -6.49
C LEU A 62 4.77 -5.22 -5.40
N ALA A 63 5.73 -4.35 -5.73
CA ALA A 63 6.65 -3.77 -4.76
C ALA A 63 5.90 -2.90 -3.75
N THR A 64 4.90 -2.13 -4.20
CA THR A 64 4.04 -1.33 -3.33
C THR A 64 3.24 -2.22 -2.38
N LEU A 65 2.60 -3.28 -2.88
CA LEU A 65 1.86 -4.24 -2.04
C LEU A 65 2.76 -4.95 -1.02
N ARG A 66 4.00 -5.30 -1.40
CA ARG A 66 4.98 -5.89 -0.47
C ARG A 66 5.37 -4.95 0.67
N ARG A 67 5.53 -3.65 0.39
CA ARG A 67 5.78 -2.65 1.44
C ARG A 67 4.60 -2.51 2.40
N ALA A 68 3.37 -2.71 1.91
CA ALA A 68 2.17 -2.80 2.74
C ALA A 68 2.04 -4.12 3.53
N GLY A 69 3.03 -5.02 3.46
CA GLY A 69 3.03 -6.29 4.19
C GLY A 69 2.41 -7.47 3.45
N LEU A 70 2.01 -7.32 2.18
CA LEU A 70 1.49 -8.45 1.40
C LEU A 70 2.62 -9.27 0.76
N THR A 71 2.69 -10.54 1.13
CA THR A 71 3.54 -11.55 0.47
C THR A 71 2.73 -12.28 -0.59
N LEU A 72 2.95 -11.95 -1.87
CA LEU A 72 2.23 -12.55 -3.00
C LEU A 72 3.06 -13.61 -3.74
N ASP A 73 3.93 -14.30 -3.03
CA ASP A 73 4.77 -15.37 -3.55
C ASP A 73 4.10 -16.75 -3.36
N LYS A 74 4.32 -17.69 -4.29
CA LYS A 74 3.75 -19.04 -4.21
C LYS A 74 4.13 -19.80 -2.92
N SER A 75 5.21 -19.41 -2.26
CA SER A 75 5.68 -20.03 -1.02
C SER A 75 4.78 -19.76 0.19
N SER A 76 3.95 -18.71 0.16
CA SER A 76 3.21 -18.26 1.34
C SER A 76 1.78 -18.80 1.43
N ALA A 77 1.17 -19.28 0.34
CA ALA A 77 -0.13 -19.97 0.38
C ALA A 77 -0.30 -20.95 -0.81
N GLU A 78 -0.76 -22.17 -0.50
CA GLU A 78 -0.86 -23.29 -1.47
C GLU A 78 -1.78 -23.00 -2.69
N ASP A 79 -2.63 -21.98 -2.59
CA ASP A 79 -3.62 -21.62 -3.62
C ASP A 79 -3.38 -20.25 -4.31
N LEU A 80 -2.23 -19.60 -4.08
CA LEU A 80 -1.98 -18.31 -4.73
C LEU A 80 -1.70 -18.49 -6.23
N PRO A 81 -2.31 -17.64 -7.08
CA PRO A 81 -2.03 -17.65 -8.51
C PRO A 81 -0.55 -17.33 -8.78
N ASP A 82 -0.01 -17.92 -9.85
CA ASP A 82 1.41 -17.78 -10.18
C ASP A 82 1.77 -16.40 -10.72
N LEU A 83 2.04 -15.45 -9.81
CA LEU A 83 2.47 -14.11 -10.18
C LEU A 83 3.92 -14.08 -10.68
N SER A 84 4.66 -15.18 -10.63
CA SER A 84 6.01 -15.27 -11.24
C SER A 84 5.95 -15.02 -12.75
N ARG A 85 4.79 -15.28 -13.38
CA ARG A 85 4.56 -14.94 -14.79
C ARG A 85 4.40 -13.45 -15.03
N LEU A 86 3.88 -12.71 -14.06
CA LEU A 86 3.85 -11.24 -14.09
C LEU A 86 5.25 -10.66 -13.86
N ALA A 87 6.07 -11.37 -13.08
CA ALA A 87 7.48 -11.06 -12.87
C ALA A 87 8.38 -11.35 -14.09
N LEU A 88 7.84 -11.90 -15.20
CA LEU A 88 8.60 -12.13 -16.45
C LEU A 88 8.87 -10.85 -17.26
N ALA A 89 8.52 -9.65 -16.77
CA ALA A 89 8.77 -8.39 -17.47
C ALA A 89 10.04 -7.65 -16.98
N SER A 90 10.97 -8.34 -16.35
CA SER A 90 12.38 -7.91 -16.35
C SER A 90 13.25 -9.14 -16.45
N PRO A 91 13.80 -9.48 -17.62
CA PRO A 91 14.98 -10.31 -17.61
C PRO A 91 16.07 -9.51 -16.86
N PRO A 92 16.77 -10.11 -15.89
CA PRO A 92 18.04 -9.55 -15.45
C PRO A 92 19.00 -9.64 -16.64
N GLY A 93 19.06 -8.57 -17.43
CA GLY A 93 19.92 -8.42 -18.61
C GLY A 93 19.15 -8.40 -19.94
N ALA A 94 19.34 -7.33 -20.72
CA ALA A 94 19.04 -7.16 -22.16
C ALA A 94 18.16 -8.25 -22.78
N GLY A 95 16.83 -8.10 -22.67
CA GLY A 95 15.90 -9.10 -23.16
C GLY A 95 14.86 -8.51 -24.07
N ASP A 96 14.49 -9.30 -25.08
CA ASP A 96 13.59 -9.02 -26.19
C ASP A 96 12.23 -8.45 -25.74
N TRP A 97 12.17 -7.12 -25.50
CA TRP A 97 10.94 -6.43 -25.11
C TRP A 97 9.89 -6.45 -26.21
N LEU A 98 10.31 -6.55 -27.48
CA LEU A 98 9.39 -6.73 -28.60
C LEU A 98 8.62 -8.05 -28.48
N ALA A 99 9.31 -9.17 -28.24
CA ALA A 99 8.64 -10.45 -28.03
C ALA A 99 7.72 -10.44 -26.80
N THR A 100 8.13 -9.77 -25.72
CA THR A 100 7.29 -9.58 -24.53
C THR A 100 6.01 -8.79 -24.85
N TYR A 101 6.16 -7.65 -25.52
CA TYR A 101 5.04 -6.82 -25.97
C TYR A 101 4.06 -7.61 -26.85
N GLN A 102 4.56 -8.33 -27.84
CA GLN A 102 3.75 -9.14 -28.76
C GLN A 102 2.98 -10.24 -28.01
N ARG A 103 3.65 -10.91 -27.06
CA ARG A 103 3.02 -11.97 -26.24
C ARG A 103 1.88 -11.40 -25.39
N LYS A 104 2.11 -10.27 -24.70
CA LYS A 104 1.07 -9.60 -23.90
C LYS A 104 -0.12 -9.16 -24.75
N ARG A 105 0.15 -8.56 -25.91
CA ARG A 105 -0.91 -8.09 -26.82
C ARG A 105 -1.76 -9.23 -27.38
N LEU A 106 -1.15 -10.39 -27.66
CA LEU A 106 -1.88 -11.60 -28.07
C LEU A 106 -2.72 -12.18 -26.93
N GLY A 107 -2.20 -12.15 -25.69
CA GLY A 107 -2.90 -12.63 -24.50
C GLY A 107 -4.12 -11.78 -24.11
N GLN A 108 -4.02 -10.44 -24.21
CA GLN A 108 -5.09 -9.51 -23.79
C GLN A 108 -6.46 -9.83 -24.38
N VAL A 109 -6.53 -10.19 -25.68
CA VAL A 109 -7.81 -10.48 -26.36
C VAL A 109 -8.48 -11.73 -25.79
N GLN A 110 -7.68 -12.71 -25.34
CA GLN A 110 -8.18 -13.97 -24.79
C GLN A 110 -8.53 -13.84 -23.30
N GLU A 111 -7.84 -12.96 -22.56
CA GLU A 111 -7.95 -12.87 -21.11
C GLU A 111 -8.93 -11.81 -20.61
N ALA A 112 -9.40 -10.89 -21.45
CA ALA A 112 -10.30 -9.80 -21.04
C ALA A 112 -11.58 -10.27 -20.30
N THR A 113 -12.26 -11.30 -20.80
CA THR A 113 -13.46 -11.84 -20.13
C THR A 113 -13.12 -12.51 -18.79
N ALA A 114 -11.98 -13.19 -18.71
CA ALA A 114 -11.53 -13.81 -17.47
C ALA A 114 -11.11 -12.75 -16.44
N ALA A 115 -10.48 -11.66 -16.88
CA ALA A 115 -10.11 -10.53 -16.05
C ALA A 115 -11.35 -9.85 -15.44
N GLU A 116 -12.42 -9.65 -16.22
CA GLU A 116 -13.68 -9.09 -15.71
C GLU A 116 -14.35 -10.00 -14.67
N ALA A 117 -14.41 -11.31 -14.93
CA ALA A 117 -14.94 -12.28 -13.97
C ALA A 117 -14.13 -12.27 -12.65
N ARG A 118 -12.79 -12.24 -12.77
CA ARG A 118 -11.87 -12.17 -11.62
C ARG A 118 -12.04 -10.89 -10.81
N PHE A 119 -12.16 -9.74 -11.49
CA PHE A 119 -12.43 -8.45 -10.84
C PHE A 119 -13.73 -8.50 -10.03
N ASN A 120 -14.82 -9.00 -10.63
CA ASN A 120 -16.11 -9.08 -9.94
C ASN A 120 -16.08 -10.05 -8.74
N ALA A 121 -15.35 -11.17 -8.86
CA ALA A 121 -15.15 -12.10 -7.76
C ALA A 121 -14.36 -11.46 -6.60
N ALA A 122 -13.24 -10.78 -6.90
CA ALA A 122 -12.43 -10.05 -5.93
C ALA A 122 -13.24 -8.97 -5.20
N ARG A 123 -14.02 -8.17 -5.95
CA ARG A 123 -14.94 -7.16 -5.39
C ARG A 123 -15.96 -7.77 -4.44
N THR A 124 -16.55 -8.91 -4.82
CA THR A 124 -17.57 -9.60 -4.01
C THR A 124 -16.96 -10.13 -2.71
N ARG A 125 -15.76 -10.70 -2.75
CA ARG A 125 -15.04 -11.18 -1.57
C ARG A 125 -14.73 -10.03 -0.60
N LEU A 126 -14.20 -8.91 -1.11
CA LEU A 126 -13.93 -7.71 -0.30
C LEU A 126 -15.19 -7.16 0.36
N ALA A 127 -16.30 -7.08 -0.38
CA ALA A 127 -17.57 -6.59 0.15
C ALA A 127 -18.16 -7.50 1.25
N ALA A 128 -17.75 -8.78 1.29
CA ALA A 128 -18.18 -9.75 2.28
C ALA A 128 -17.24 -9.85 3.49
N PHE A 129 -16.17 -9.05 3.55
CA PHE A 129 -15.20 -9.16 4.64
C PHE A 129 -15.79 -8.74 5.99
N PRO A 130 -15.49 -9.53 7.05
CA PRO A 130 -15.74 -9.10 8.41
C PRO A 130 -14.84 -7.91 8.76
N SER A 131 -15.12 -7.25 9.90
CA SER A 131 -14.31 -6.14 10.41
C SER A 131 -12.83 -6.48 10.65
N ASP A 132 -12.49 -7.77 10.72
CA ASP A 132 -11.12 -8.29 10.86
C ASP A 132 -10.87 -9.37 9.80
N PRO A 133 -10.42 -8.99 8.58
CA PRO A 133 -10.27 -9.91 7.46
C PRO A 133 -9.02 -10.80 7.63
N ASP A 134 -9.17 -12.08 7.29
CA ASP A 134 -8.05 -13.02 7.22
C ASP A 134 -6.95 -12.50 6.27
N PRO A 135 -5.70 -12.30 6.75
CA PRO A 135 -4.60 -11.84 5.93
C PRO A 135 -4.36 -12.70 4.68
N ALA A 136 -4.60 -14.01 4.76
CA ALA A 136 -4.46 -14.91 3.61
C ALA A 136 -5.50 -14.61 2.52
N GLU A 137 -6.70 -14.21 2.91
CA GLU A 137 -7.76 -13.85 1.96
C GLU A 137 -7.48 -12.50 1.30
N LEU A 138 -6.97 -11.52 2.05
CA LEU A 138 -6.49 -10.25 1.48
C LEU A 138 -5.38 -10.48 0.44
N GLN A 139 -4.43 -11.39 0.72
CA GLN A 139 -3.38 -11.77 -0.23
C GLN A 139 -3.97 -12.41 -1.50
N ARG A 140 -4.94 -13.32 -1.37
CA ARG A 140 -5.61 -13.94 -2.53
C ARG A 140 -6.33 -12.92 -3.39
N VAL A 141 -7.11 -12.04 -2.77
CA VAL A 141 -7.81 -10.95 -3.48
C VAL A 141 -6.83 -10.02 -4.17
N ALA A 142 -5.75 -9.60 -3.48
CA ALA A 142 -4.73 -8.74 -4.07
C ALA A 142 -4.07 -9.42 -5.28
N ALA A 143 -3.69 -10.70 -5.17
CA ALA A 143 -3.10 -11.46 -6.27
C ALA A 143 -4.05 -11.59 -7.48
N ASP A 144 -5.35 -11.74 -7.23
CA ASP A 144 -6.37 -11.72 -8.28
C ASP A 144 -6.46 -10.35 -8.97
N LEU A 145 -6.46 -9.26 -8.21
CA LEU A 145 -6.50 -7.89 -8.75
C LEU A 145 -5.23 -7.53 -9.54
N VAL A 146 -4.05 -7.98 -9.10
CA VAL A 146 -2.80 -7.76 -9.87
C VAL A 146 -2.85 -8.48 -11.22
N GLN A 147 -3.43 -9.68 -11.32
CA GLN A 147 -3.66 -10.32 -12.62
C GLN A 147 -4.63 -9.54 -13.50
N VAL A 148 -5.65 -8.90 -12.91
CA VAL A 148 -6.56 -8.03 -13.67
C VAL A 148 -5.78 -6.85 -14.28
N LEU A 149 -4.84 -6.25 -13.53
CA LEU A 149 -3.99 -5.17 -14.04
C LEU A 149 -3.03 -5.60 -15.16
N ASP A 150 -2.62 -6.86 -15.22
CA ASP A 150 -1.79 -7.33 -16.34
C ASP A 150 -2.55 -7.30 -17.68
N THR A 151 -3.88 -7.45 -17.63
CA THR A 151 -4.75 -7.33 -18.80
C THR A 151 -5.25 -5.89 -19.00
N HIS A 152 -5.60 -5.21 -17.91
CA HIS A 152 -6.21 -3.87 -17.88
C HIS A 152 -5.46 -2.97 -16.88
N PRO A 153 -4.27 -2.46 -17.25
CA PRO A 153 -3.39 -1.73 -16.32
C PRO A 153 -3.95 -0.38 -15.85
N ASP A 154 -4.83 0.21 -16.66
CA ASP A 154 -5.49 1.49 -16.46
C ASP A 154 -6.88 1.34 -15.82
N LYS A 155 -7.23 0.15 -15.32
CA LYS A 155 -8.52 -0.06 -14.67
C LYS A 155 -8.55 0.55 -13.27
N ALA A 156 -8.90 1.83 -13.19
CA ALA A 156 -9.01 2.59 -11.95
C ALA A 156 -9.80 1.88 -10.82
N PRO A 157 -10.93 1.18 -11.09
CA PRO A 157 -11.60 0.38 -10.06
C PRO A 157 -10.72 -0.72 -9.43
N THR A 158 -9.80 -1.30 -10.19
CA THR A 158 -8.88 -2.35 -9.69
C THR A 158 -7.79 -1.72 -8.81
N LEU A 159 -7.23 -0.58 -9.23
CA LEU A 159 -6.27 0.19 -8.43
C LEU A 159 -6.90 0.70 -7.13
N HIS A 160 -8.16 1.13 -7.17
CA HIS A 160 -8.92 1.50 -5.98
C HIS A 160 -9.06 0.34 -4.98
N LEU A 161 -9.41 -0.87 -5.43
CA LEU A 161 -9.52 -2.03 -4.53
C LEU A 161 -8.16 -2.43 -3.94
N LEU A 162 -7.07 -2.34 -4.71
CA LEU A 162 -5.71 -2.58 -4.18
C LEU A 162 -5.29 -1.50 -3.17
N ALA A 163 -5.63 -0.23 -3.43
CA ALA A 163 -5.40 0.85 -2.48
C ALA A 163 -6.19 0.66 -1.19
N PHE A 164 -7.45 0.22 -1.30
CA PHE A 164 -8.30 -0.09 -0.16
C PHE A 164 -7.74 -1.24 0.68
N ILE A 165 -7.19 -2.28 0.05
CA ILE A 165 -6.46 -3.35 0.76
C ILE A 165 -5.26 -2.79 1.53
N CYS A 166 -4.45 -1.92 0.92
CA CYS A 166 -3.33 -1.28 1.63
C CYS A 166 -3.80 -0.43 2.80
N TYR A 167 -4.93 0.26 2.64
CA TYR A 167 -5.54 1.06 3.70
C TYR A 167 -5.99 0.19 4.88
N ILE A 168 -6.67 -0.95 4.63
CA ILE A 168 -7.04 -1.94 5.68
C ILE A 168 -5.80 -2.46 6.42
N LEU A 169 -4.68 -2.62 5.72
CA LEU A 169 -3.41 -3.07 6.29
C LEU A 169 -2.64 -1.97 7.04
N ASN A 170 -3.27 -0.82 7.32
CA ASN A 170 -2.67 0.35 7.95
C ASN A 170 -1.43 0.86 7.21
N ALA A 171 -1.42 0.74 5.87
CA ALA A 171 -0.37 1.20 4.98
C ALA A 171 -0.87 2.36 4.09
N PRO A 172 -1.14 3.55 4.66
CA PRO A 172 -1.75 4.66 3.93
C PRO A 172 -0.81 5.27 2.88
N ASP A 173 0.50 5.21 3.06
CA ASP A 173 1.48 5.68 2.06
C ASP A 173 1.39 4.84 0.78
N GLU A 174 1.38 3.51 0.92
CA GLU A 174 1.18 2.57 -0.19
C GLU A 174 -0.19 2.72 -0.83
N ALA A 175 -1.25 2.94 -0.05
CA ALA A 175 -2.58 3.22 -0.56
C ALA A 175 -2.60 4.47 -1.46
N LEU A 176 -1.96 5.57 -1.00
CA LEU A 176 -1.87 6.83 -1.76
C LEU A 176 -1.10 6.67 -3.08
N ILE A 177 -0.04 5.85 -3.10
CA ILE A 177 0.69 5.53 -4.35
C ILE A 177 -0.24 4.88 -5.37
N LEU A 178 -1.02 3.88 -4.95
CA LEU A 178 -1.95 3.18 -5.85
C LEU A 178 -3.11 4.08 -6.28
N ILE A 179 -3.54 4.99 -5.42
CA ILE A 179 -4.55 6.00 -5.75
C ILE A 179 -4.05 6.94 -6.84
N ASP A 180 -2.80 7.41 -6.76
CA ASP A 180 -2.23 8.31 -7.75
C ASP A 180 -2.10 7.61 -9.11
N LEU A 181 -1.74 6.33 -9.15
CA LEU A 181 -1.80 5.51 -10.37
C LEU A 181 -3.23 5.43 -10.92
N GLY A 182 -4.21 5.19 -10.05
CA GLY A 182 -5.62 5.10 -10.44
C GLY A 182 -6.17 6.42 -11.02
N ARG A 183 -5.79 7.55 -10.44
CA ARG A 183 -6.16 8.89 -10.92
C ARG A 183 -5.49 9.27 -12.23
N ALA A 184 -4.25 8.81 -12.45
CA ALA A 184 -3.58 8.98 -13.73
C ALA A 184 -4.31 8.22 -14.85
N ALA A 185 -4.95 7.09 -14.51
CA ALA A 185 -5.72 6.29 -15.45
C ALA A 185 -7.15 6.83 -15.66
N ASP A 186 -7.86 7.18 -14.59
CA ASP A 186 -9.20 7.78 -14.63
C ASP A 186 -9.34 8.88 -13.56
N PRO A 187 -9.15 10.16 -13.94
CA PRO A 187 -9.26 11.28 -13.01
C PRO A 187 -10.66 11.49 -12.43
N ASP A 188 -11.70 11.00 -13.11
CA ASP A 188 -13.11 11.24 -12.77
C ASP A 188 -13.71 10.11 -11.91
N TYR A 189 -12.94 9.06 -11.61
CA TYR A 189 -13.37 7.94 -10.78
C TYR A 189 -13.43 8.33 -9.29
N THR A 190 -14.59 8.84 -8.86
CA THR A 190 -14.86 9.40 -7.51
C THR A 190 -14.38 8.55 -6.32
N PRO A 191 -14.52 7.20 -6.30
CA PRO A 191 -14.11 6.40 -5.14
C PRO A 191 -12.62 6.57 -4.77
N LEU A 192 -11.75 6.85 -5.74
CA LEU A 192 -10.35 7.16 -5.46
C LEU A 192 -10.18 8.49 -4.72
N ALA A 193 -11.03 9.48 -4.98
CA ALA A 193 -10.98 10.76 -4.29
C ALA A 193 -11.41 10.64 -2.82
N GLU A 194 -12.45 9.85 -2.56
CA GLU A 194 -12.95 9.55 -1.22
C GLU A 194 -11.88 8.82 -0.40
N LEU A 195 -11.34 7.71 -0.92
CA LEU A 195 -10.30 6.94 -0.24
C LEU A 195 -9.02 7.76 -0.02
N ALA A 196 -8.66 8.65 -0.95
CA ALA A 196 -7.50 9.53 -0.78
C ALA A 196 -7.65 10.49 0.40
N ALA A 197 -8.86 11.02 0.61
CA ALA A 197 -9.14 11.92 1.73
C ALA A 197 -8.97 11.18 3.06
N GLU A 198 -9.51 9.96 3.16
CA GLU A 198 -9.39 9.09 4.33
C GLU A 198 -7.93 8.68 4.59
N ALA A 199 -7.25 8.12 3.59
CA ALA A 199 -5.85 7.71 3.71
C ALA A 199 -4.93 8.90 4.06
N THR A 200 -5.20 10.09 3.51
CA THR A 200 -4.45 11.32 3.87
C THR A 200 -4.71 11.73 5.32
N ALA A 201 -5.96 11.67 5.78
CA ALA A 201 -6.30 11.99 7.16
C ALA A 201 -5.61 11.04 8.15
N THR A 202 -5.69 9.73 7.90
CA THR A 202 -5.01 8.70 8.70
C THR A 202 -3.50 8.88 8.69
N ARG A 203 -2.89 9.10 7.52
CA ARG A 203 -1.45 9.39 7.39
C ARG A 203 -1.05 10.62 8.20
N GLN A 204 -1.82 11.72 8.12
CA GLN A 204 -1.54 12.94 8.89
C GLN A 204 -1.71 12.71 10.39
N ALA A 205 -2.70 11.94 10.82
CA ALA A 205 -2.86 11.61 12.24
C ALA A 205 -1.69 10.76 12.76
N LEU A 206 -1.17 9.82 11.96
CA LEU A 206 0.01 9.02 12.30
C LEU A 206 1.31 9.82 12.28
N GLN A 207 1.59 10.53 11.20
CA GLN A 207 2.88 11.21 10.96
C GLN A 207 2.93 12.63 11.53
N GLY A 208 1.78 13.20 11.89
CA GLY A 208 1.65 14.61 12.20
C GLY A 208 1.66 15.49 10.94
N LYS A 209 1.07 16.69 11.05
CA LYS A 209 1.24 17.78 10.07
C LYS A 209 2.56 18.52 10.29
N SER A 210 2.85 19.50 9.42
CA SER A 210 4.03 20.36 9.56
C SER A 210 4.11 20.99 10.96
N GLY A 211 5.13 20.61 11.74
CA GLY A 211 5.35 21.09 13.11
C GLY A 211 4.70 20.23 14.20
N GLU A 212 3.89 19.25 13.84
CA GLU A 212 3.34 18.26 14.77
C GLU A 212 4.30 17.08 14.93
N THR A 213 4.14 16.38 16.05
CA THR A 213 4.94 15.23 16.41
C THR A 213 4.28 13.94 15.90
N PRO A 214 5.01 13.07 15.17
CA PRO A 214 4.47 11.79 14.72
C PRO A 214 4.18 10.87 15.90
N LEU A 215 3.16 10.03 15.80
CA LEU A 215 2.97 8.85 16.66
C LEU A 215 3.92 7.73 16.25
N VAL A 216 4.07 7.51 14.95
CA VAL A 216 4.89 6.43 14.38
C VAL A 216 5.96 7.01 13.45
N ALA A 217 7.20 6.54 13.56
CA ALA A 217 8.31 6.91 12.71
C ALA A 217 9.18 5.68 12.43
N GLY A 218 9.44 5.40 11.14
CA GLY A 218 10.30 4.28 10.74
C GLY A 218 9.72 2.89 11.08
N GLY A 219 8.40 2.76 11.17
CA GLY A 219 7.73 1.50 11.53
C GLY A 219 7.68 1.21 13.03
N GLU A 220 8.07 2.17 13.88
CA GLU A 220 7.98 2.06 15.33
C GLU A 220 7.33 3.30 15.95
N LEU A 221 6.95 3.24 17.23
CA LEU A 221 6.60 4.43 18.00
C LEU A 221 7.70 5.47 17.92
N SER A 222 7.32 6.72 17.64
CA SER A 222 8.25 7.84 17.60
C SER A 222 8.90 8.06 18.97
N VAL A 223 10.12 8.59 18.98
CA VAL A 223 10.84 8.89 20.23
C VAL A 223 10.04 9.80 21.17
N PRO A 224 9.43 10.91 20.70
CA PRO A 224 8.59 11.73 21.57
C PRO A 224 7.36 10.99 22.10
N PHE A 225 6.73 10.14 21.29
CA PHE A 225 5.55 9.41 21.76
C PHE A 225 5.92 8.36 22.82
N ARG A 226 7.04 7.63 22.64
CA ARG A 226 7.59 6.75 23.69
C ARG A 226 7.88 7.52 24.98
N ALA A 227 8.41 8.73 24.88
CA ALA A 227 8.66 9.58 26.05
C ALA A 227 7.36 9.98 26.77
N ALA A 228 6.32 10.37 26.02
CA ALA A 228 5.00 10.66 26.57
C ALA A 228 4.37 9.44 27.25
N LEU A 229 4.46 8.26 26.62
CA LEU A 229 3.97 7.01 27.20
C LEU A 229 4.77 6.57 28.44
N THR A 230 6.07 6.88 28.51
CA THR A 230 6.90 6.61 29.70
C THR A 230 6.49 7.51 30.87
N ASP A 231 6.26 8.80 30.63
CA ASP A 231 5.72 9.72 31.64
C ASP A 231 4.31 9.30 32.07
N LEU A 232 3.45 8.91 31.12
CA LEU A 232 2.14 8.36 31.40
C LEU A 232 2.23 7.14 32.32
N PHE A 233 3.06 6.16 31.97
CA PHE A 233 3.28 4.95 32.76
C PHE A 233 3.69 5.27 34.20
N GLY A 234 4.73 6.11 34.38
CA GLY A 234 5.25 6.47 35.70
C GLY A 234 4.26 7.24 36.60
N ARG A 235 3.19 7.81 36.05
CA ARG A 235 2.12 8.45 36.86
C ARG A 235 1.14 7.44 37.44
N TYR A 236 0.96 6.30 36.78
CA TYR A 236 0.03 5.28 37.20
C TYR A 236 0.71 4.13 37.94
N ASP A 237 2.02 3.91 37.75
CA ASP A 237 2.86 3.00 38.53
C ASP A 237 3.14 3.60 39.93
N GLN A 238 2.26 3.31 40.89
CA GLN A 238 2.26 3.93 42.22
C GLN A 238 3.25 3.29 43.17
N ASP A 239 3.50 1.99 43.02
CA ASP A 239 4.46 1.27 43.84
C ASP A 239 5.87 1.22 43.22
N GLY A 240 6.02 1.64 41.96
CA GLY A 240 7.30 1.82 41.30
C GLY A 240 7.96 0.50 40.92
N ASP A 241 7.17 -0.56 40.75
CA ASP A 241 7.66 -1.89 40.42
C ASP A 241 7.90 -2.10 38.90
N SER A 242 7.67 -1.05 38.10
CA SER A 242 7.75 -1.06 36.64
C SER A 242 6.71 -1.94 35.95
N VAL A 243 5.58 -2.20 36.63
CA VAL A 243 4.43 -2.94 36.12
C VAL A 243 3.13 -2.26 36.56
N LEU A 244 2.25 -1.91 35.62
CA LEU A 244 0.91 -1.47 35.97
C LEU A 244 0.09 -2.68 36.41
N SER A 245 -0.11 -2.82 37.72
CA SER A 245 -1.03 -3.78 38.31
C SER A 245 -2.45 -3.59 37.74
N PHE A 246 -3.34 -4.57 37.93
CA PHE A 246 -4.73 -4.45 37.46
C PHE A 246 -5.46 -3.22 38.02
N VAL A 247 -5.12 -2.78 39.23
CA VAL A 247 -5.71 -1.59 39.87
C VAL A 247 -5.22 -0.30 39.20
N GLU A 248 -3.94 -0.24 38.86
CA GLU A 248 -3.34 0.93 38.22
C GLU A 248 -3.74 1.04 36.75
N LEU A 249 -3.76 -0.10 36.04
CA LEU A 249 -4.23 -0.17 34.67
C LEU A 249 -5.72 0.21 34.56
N ASP A 250 -6.55 -0.22 35.52
CA ASP A 250 -7.95 0.21 35.60
C ASP A 250 -8.08 1.72 35.77
N ARG A 251 -7.25 2.33 36.63
CA ARG A 251 -7.21 3.80 36.81
C ARG A 251 -6.75 4.53 35.56
N LEU A 252 -5.76 3.99 34.83
CA LEU A 252 -5.30 4.54 33.56
C LEU A 252 -6.45 4.57 32.56
N ILE A 253 -7.14 3.44 32.38
CA ILE A 253 -8.26 3.34 31.44
C ILE A 253 -9.46 4.18 31.88
N ALA A 254 -9.76 4.21 33.18
CA ALA A 254 -10.87 5.01 33.72
C ALA A 254 -10.67 6.52 33.54
N ALA A 255 -9.42 7.00 33.50
CA ALA A 255 -9.14 8.40 33.21
C ALA A 255 -9.49 8.79 31.76
N VAL A 256 -9.44 7.84 30.83
CA VAL A 256 -9.81 8.03 29.42
C VAL A 256 -11.30 7.85 29.20
N ASN A 257 -11.86 6.77 29.73
CA ASN A 257 -13.23 6.34 29.44
C ASN A 257 -14.28 6.87 30.43
N GLY A 258 -13.83 7.47 31.54
CA GLY A 258 -14.69 7.94 32.63
C GLY A 258 -15.31 6.82 33.47
N ALA A 259 -14.98 5.56 33.19
CA ALA A 259 -15.52 4.38 33.89
C ALA A 259 -14.47 3.26 34.01
N PRO A 260 -14.55 2.41 35.06
CA PRO A 260 -13.67 1.25 35.22
C PRO A 260 -13.78 0.27 34.05
N ALA A 261 -12.64 -0.34 33.71
CA ALA A 261 -12.56 -1.39 32.71
C ALA A 261 -13.10 -2.73 33.25
N PRO A 262 -13.83 -3.51 32.45
CA PRO A 262 -14.20 -4.87 32.83
C PRO A 262 -12.94 -5.73 33.13
N PRO A 263 -12.89 -6.50 34.24
CA PRO A 263 -11.72 -7.32 34.57
C PRO A 263 -11.33 -8.36 33.52
N ALA A 264 -12.27 -8.78 32.67
CA ALA A 264 -11.99 -9.65 31.55
C ALA A 264 -11.16 -8.95 30.46
N MET A 265 -11.43 -7.66 30.21
CA MET A 265 -10.71 -6.82 29.25
C MET A 265 -9.28 -6.58 29.72
N LEU A 266 -9.08 -6.21 30.99
CA LEU A 266 -7.74 -6.03 31.55
C LEU A 266 -6.88 -7.29 31.44
N ARG A 267 -7.47 -8.45 31.75
CA ARG A 267 -6.79 -9.75 31.60
C ARG A 267 -6.53 -10.12 30.15
N ALA A 268 -7.37 -9.70 29.22
CA ALA A 268 -7.12 -9.89 27.79
C ALA A 268 -5.93 -9.02 27.36
N LEU A 269 -5.93 -7.73 27.71
CA LEU A 269 -4.86 -6.79 27.42
C LEU A 269 -3.50 -7.29 27.96
N CYS A 270 -3.42 -7.66 29.24
CA CYS A 270 -2.18 -8.19 29.81
C CYS A 270 -1.75 -9.51 29.15
N ARG A 271 -2.68 -10.37 28.71
CA ARG A 271 -2.33 -11.62 28.00
C ARG A 271 -1.78 -11.37 26.61
N THR A 272 -2.27 -10.34 25.93
CA THR A 272 -1.83 -9.99 24.58
C THR A 272 -0.47 -9.28 24.60
N TYR A 273 -0.27 -8.34 25.53
CA TYR A 273 0.85 -7.40 25.46
C TYR A 273 1.89 -7.53 26.59
N SER A 274 1.64 -8.28 27.66
CA SER A 274 2.59 -8.40 28.79
C SER A 274 3.32 -9.75 28.79
N ALA A 275 4.61 -9.73 29.14
CA ALA A 275 5.40 -10.93 29.37
C ALA A 275 4.97 -11.69 30.63
N THR A 276 4.32 -11.01 31.59
CA THR A 276 3.82 -11.59 32.84
C THR A 276 2.35 -11.23 33.05
N PRO A 277 1.41 -11.86 32.29
CA PRO A 277 0.00 -11.47 32.26
C PRO A 277 -0.74 -11.53 33.61
N ALA A 278 -0.20 -12.33 34.55
CA ALA A 278 -0.77 -12.49 35.89
C ALA A 278 -0.41 -11.33 36.84
N VAL A 279 0.64 -10.56 36.53
CA VAL A 279 1.15 -9.48 37.39
C VAL A 279 0.55 -8.15 36.96
N GLY A 280 0.58 -7.85 35.66
CA GLY A 280 0.11 -6.57 35.12
C GLY A 280 0.71 -6.28 33.76
N LEU A 281 0.69 -5.01 33.35
CA LEU A 281 1.20 -4.53 32.07
C LEU A 281 2.55 -3.83 32.26
N THR A 282 3.61 -4.32 31.61
CA THR A 282 4.93 -3.66 31.63
C THR A 282 4.94 -2.43 30.71
N LEU A 283 5.96 -1.58 30.82
CA LEU A 283 6.13 -0.43 29.92
C LEU A 283 6.25 -0.86 28.45
N ASP A 284 6.99 -1.94 28.16
CA ASP A 284 7.08 -2.49 26.80
C ASP A 284 5.72 -2.99 26.29
N GLY A 285 4.90 -3.57 27.17
CA GLY A 285 3.53 -3.96 26.83
C GLY A 285 2.63 -2.76 26.56
N LEU A 286 2.80 -1.67 27.31
CA LEU A 286 2.11 -0.39 27.05
C LEU A 286 2.51 0.17 25.67
N PHE A 287 3.80 0.13 25.33
CA PHE A 287 4.27 0.54 24.00
C PHE A 287 3.65 -0.32 22.90
N ALA A 288 3.64 -1.65 23.05
CA ALA A 288 3.05 -2.53 22.04
C ALA A 288 1.55 -2.25 21.84
N PHE A 289 0.80 -2.07 22.94
CA PHE A 289 -0.62 -1.71 22.91
C PHE A 289 -0.88 -0.39 22.17
N TYR A 290 -0.19 0.69 22.57
CA TYR A 290 -0.39 2.00 21.94
C TYR A 290 0.13 2.07 20.51
N PHE A 291 1.12 1.25 20.15
CA PHE A 291 1.56 1.12 18.76
C PHE A 291 0.43 0.55 17.90
N GLU A 292 -0.17 -0.57 18.30
CA GLU A 292 -1.27 -1.18 17.58
C GLU A 292 -2.50 -0.26 17.52
N GLN A 293 -2.86 0.37 18.66
CA GLN A 293 -3.95 1.34 18.71
C GLN A 293 -3.69 2.55 17.79
N SER A 294 -2.45 3.05 17.72
CA SER A 294 -2.11 4.17 16.84
C SER A 294 -2.24 3.83 15.36
N LEU A 295 -1.93 2.59 14.99
CA LEU A 295 -2.10 2.13 13.60
C LEU A 295 -3.58 2.04 13.21
N GLN A 296 -4.43 1.59 14.13
CA GLN A 296 -5.87 1.40 13.88
C GLN A 296 -6.67 2.72 13.99
N ASP A 297 -6.43 3.50 15.04
CA ASP A 297 -7.11 4.77 15.30
C ASP A 297 -6.13 5.81 15.89
N PRO A 298 -5.32 6.45 15.02
CA PRO A 298 -4.38 7.48 15.45
C PRO A 298 -5.09 8.74 15.97
N VAL A 299 -6.33 8.99 15.57
CA VAL A 299 -7.11 10.15 16.01
C VAL A 299 -7.55 9.96 17.47
N GLU A 300 -8.15 8.82 17.78
CA GLU A 300 -8.53 8.49 19.17
C GLU A 300 -7.29 8.39 20.06
N THR A 301 -6.18 7.82 19.57
CA THR A 301 -4.94 7.77 20.35
C THR A 301 -4.46 9.17 20.78
N ARG A 302 -4.50 10.16 19.89
CA ARG A 302 -4.16 11.55 20.25
C ARG A 302 -5.17 12.16 21.23
N ALA A 303 -6.46 11.86 21.06
CA ALA A 303 -7.50 12.32 21.97
C ALA A 303 -7.34 11.73 23.38
N ASP A 304 -6.95 10.45 23.48
CA ASP A 304 -6.67 9.77 24.74
C ASP A 304 -5.50 10.40 25.48
N LEU A 305 -4.42 10.74 24.77
CA LEU A 305 -3.29 11.47 25.35
C LEU A 305 -3.71 12.85 25.87
N ALA A 306 -4.63 13.53 25.17
CA ALA A 306 -5.17 14.81 25.64
C ALA A 306 -5.94 14.68 26.96
N LYS A 307 -6.73 13.62 27.14
CA LYS A 307 -7.42 13.32 28.41
C LYS A 307 -6.43 13.10 29.56
N HIS A 308 -5.20 12.67 29.23
CA HIS A 308 -4.10 12.50 30.17
C HIS A 308 -3.21 13.74 30.34
N GLY A 309 -3.58 14.90 29.82
CA GLY A 309 -2.85 16.16 29.98
C GLY A 309 -1.62 16.31 29.06
N PHE A 310 -1.65 15.68 27.89
CA PHE A 310 -0.68 15.94 26.82
C PHE A 310 -1.33 16.77 25.71
N ASP A 311 -0.56 17.63 25.07
CA ASP A 311 -0.99 18.31 23.86
C ASP A 311 -1.05 17.28 22.71
N PRO A 312 -2.20 17.11 22.03
CA PRO A 312 -2.40 16.04 21.06
C PRO A 312 -1.53 16.19 19.80
N HIS A 313 -0.94 17.36 19.55
CA HIS A 313 -0.13 17.64 18.37
C HIS A 313 1.38 17.51 18.66
N THR A 314 1.83 17.99 19.81
CA THR A 314 3.25 18.02 20.20
C THR A 314 3.65 16.88 21.12
N LEU A 315 2.67 16.16 21.69
CA LEU A 315 2.83 15.09 22.69
C LEU A 315 3.57 15.54 23.95
N ARG A 316 3.65 16.86 24.17
CA ARG A 316 4.24 17.45 25.37
C ARG A 316 3.17 17.64 26.42
N ARG A 317 3.56 17.61 27.68
CA ARG A 317 2.63 17.88 28.78
C ARG A 317 2.08 19.31 28.68
N THR A 318 0.79 19.42 28.93
CA THR A 318 0.10 20.69 29.15
C THR A 318 -0.01 20.86 30.66
N ASP A 319 0.93 21.60 31.24
CA ASP A 319 0.96 21.92 32.67
C ASP A 319 -0.09 22.98 33.02
#